data_AF-A0A7L8RS62-F1
#
_entry.id   AF-A0A7L8RS62-F1
#
_cell.length_a   1.000
_cell.length_b   1.000
_cell.length_c   1.000
_cell.angle_alpha   90.00
_cell.angle_beta   90.00
_cell.angle_gamma   90.00
#
_symmetry.space_group_name_H-M   'P 1'
#
loop_
_entity.id
_entity.type
_entity.pdbx_description
1 polymer ?
#
loop_
_entity_poly.entity_id
_entity_poly.type
_entity_poly.pdbx_seq_one_letter_code
_entity_poly.pdbx_strand_id
1 'polypeptide(L)'
;MSDDRATALKQAHPLADAIRDVKNANADRSDVVVDLRDAHRMRLELLAAELEPVFADVPKDIDNFDFVISSGLQPRLWIDAVSHVGLGRDRRTFRFVRDTRVGRVVLAESTDAKRIADQVTRYIAERIVERQQMMEGGAEPALAGFARGPVADAEPPLRHRPALPGIMAGFGLLVAGAAIGIAVMAVLYWLRLAATGIIP
;
A
#
# COMPACT_ATOMS: atom_id res chain seq x y z
N MET A 1 -20.82 -58.69 -51.32
CA MET A 1 -20.46 -57.27 -51.54
C MET A 1 -20.96 -56.44 -50.36
N SER A 2 -20.47 -56.72 -49.14
CA SER A 2 -20.92 -56.05 -47.91
C SER A 2 -19.87 -55.11 -47.30
N ASP A 3 -18.72 -54.94 -47.94
CA ASP A 3 -17.60 -54.13 -47.42
C ASP A 3 -17.68 -52.64 -47.77
N ASP A 4 -18.62 -52.23 -48.64
CA ASP A 4 -18.69 -50.85 -49.12
C ASP A 4 -19.48 -49.90 -48.18
N ARG A 5 -20.30 -50.46 -47.26
CA ARG A 5 -21.10 -49.68 -46.31
C ARG A 5 -20.35 -49.30 -45.02
N ALA A 6 -19.30 -50.04 -44.66
CA ALA A 6 -18.52 -49.76 -43.45
C ALA A 6 -17.57 -48.55 -43.63
N THR A 7 -17.12 -48.28 -44.86
CA THR A 7 -16.15 -47.22 -45.17
C THR A 7 -16.81 -45.84 -45.30
N ALA A 8 -18.10 -45.78 -45.66
CA ALA A 8 -18.84 -44.53 -45.85
C ALA A 8 -19.33 -43.86 -44.54
N LEU A 9 -19.30 -44.58 -43.40
CA LEU A 9 -19.69 -44.05 -42.08
C LEU A 9 -18.60 -43.20 -41.42
N LYS A 10 -17.39 -43.17 -42.00
CA LYS A 10 -16.31 -42.29 -41.59
C LYS A 10 -16.33 -41.01 -42.43
N GLN A 11 -17.46 -40.31 -42.46
CA GLN A 11 -17.44 -38.92 -42.87
C GLN A 11 -16.57 -38.19 -41.84
N ALA A 12 -15.34 -37.88 -42.23
CA ALA A 12 -14.48 -36.96 -41.51
C ALA A 12 -15.32 -35.69 -41.30
N HIS A 13 -15.69 -35.41 -40.05
CA HIS A 13 -16.32 -34.16 -39.69
C HIS A 13 -15.20 -33.23 -39.24
N PRO A 14 -14.50 -32.54 -40.15
CA PRO A 14 -13.38 -31.66 -39.80
C PRO A 14 -13.82 -30.60 -38.79
N LEU A 15 -15.11 -30.21 -38.81
CA LEU A 15 -15.69 -29.33 -37.81
C LEU A 15 -15.88 -30.00 -36.45
N ALA A 16 -16.33 -31.27 -36.38
CA ALA A 16 -16.49 -31.95 -35.09
C ALA A 16 -15.13 -32.21 -34.43
N ASP A 17 -14.12 -32.58 -35.23
CA ASP A 17 -12.74 -32.73 -34.79
C ASP A 17 -12.17 -31.37 -34.34
N ALA A 18 -12.34 -30.31 -35.14
CA ALA A 18 -11.92 -28.95 -34.75
C ALA A 18 -12.64 -28.44 -33.48
N ILE A 19 -13.93 -28.75 -33.30
CA ILE A 19 -14.68 -28.42 -32.07
C ILE A 19 -14.10 -29.19 -30.88
N ARG A 20 -13.75 -30.46 -31.07
CA ARG A 20 -13.13 -31.29 -30.03
C ARG A 20 -11.76 -30.76 -29.64
N ASP A 21 -10.94 -30.37 -30.61
CA ASP A 21 -9.63 -29.77 -30.39
C ASP A 21 -9.74 -28.42 -29.66
N VAL A 22 -10.68 -27.55 -30.04
CA VAL A 22 -10.93 -26.27 -29.34
C VAL A 22 -11.45 -26.51 -27.92
N LYS A 23 -12.32 -27.50 -27.69
CA LYS A 23 -12.78 -27.86 -26.34
C LYS A 23 -11.64 -28.37 -25.47
N ASN A 24 -10.77 -29.22 -26.00
CA ASN A 24 -9.59 -29.72 -25.30
C ASN A 24 -8.64 -28.56 -24.97
N ALA A 25 -8.30 -27.70 -25.93
CA ALA A 25 -7.46 -26.54 -25.69
C ALA A 25 -8.06 -25.57 -24.64
N ASN A 26 -9.38 -25.39 -24.63
CA ASN A 26 -10.06 -24.62 -23.59
C ASN A 26 -10.05 -25.30 -22.23
N ALA A 27 -10.19 -26.63 -22.20
CA ALA A 27 -10.09 -27.42 -20.97
C ALA A 27 -8.67 -27.35 -20.39
N ASP A 28 -7.64 -27.58 -21.20
CA ASP A 28 -6.23 -27.50 -20.81
C ASP A 28 -5.90 -26.11 -20.25
N ARG A 29 -6.38 -25.04 -20.90
CA ARG A 29 -6.20 -23.68 -20.41
C ARG A 29 -6.91 -23.44 -19.07
N SER A 30 -8.09 -24.02 -18.87
CA SER A 30 -8.85 -23.88 -17.64
C SER A 30 -8.19 -24.65 -16.50
N ASP A 31 -7.66 -25.84 -16.77
CA ASP A 31 -6.92 -26.68 -15.83
C ASP A 31 -5.65 -25.97 -15.33
N VAL A 32 -4.85 -25.42 -16.23
CA VAL A 32 -3.66 -24.61 -15.89
C VAL A 32 -4.01 -23.40 -15.00
N VAL A 33 -5.18 -22.79 -15.21
CA VAL A 33 -5.65 -21.67 -14.37
C VAL A 33 -6.09 -22.16 -12.98
N VAL A 34 -6.67 -23.36 -12.89
CA VAL A 34 -7.04 -24.00 -11.62
C VAL A 34 -5.79 -24.34 -10.81
N ASP A 35 -4.80 -24.99 -11.42
CA ASP A 35 -3.52 -25.31 -10.76
C ASP A 35 -2.84 -24.06 -10.23
N LEU A 36 -2.86 -22.99 -11.02
CA LEU A 36 -2.28 -21.71 -10.63
C LEU A 36 -3.01 -21.09 -9.42
N ARG A 37 -4.35 -21.09 -9.46
CA ARG A 37 -5.17 -20.61 -8.36
C ARG A 37 -4.90 -21.42 -7.10
N ASP A 38 -4.77 -22.72 -7.22
CA ASP A 38 -4.57 -23.63 -6.09
C ASP A 38 -3.16 -23.46 -5.50
N ALA A 39 -2.15 -23.25 -6.33
CA ALA A 39 -0.80 -22.86 -5.89
C ALA A 39 -0.80 -21.52 -5.16
N HIS A 40 -1.53 -20.51 -5.67
CA HIS A 40 -1.67 -19.22 -5.01
C HIS A 40 -2.35 -19.34 -3.65
N ARG A 41 -3.43 -20.12 -3.59
CA ARG A 41 -4.20 -20.38 -2.38
C ARG A 41 -3.33 -21.06 -1.33
N MET A 42 -2.61 -22.13 -1.70
CA MET A 42 -1.71 -22.84 -0.79
C MET A 42 -0.64 -21.91 -0.20
N ARG A 43 -0.09 -20.99 -1.01
CA ARG A 43 0.89 -20.01 -0.53
C ARG A 43 0.28 -19.02 0.48
N LEU A 44 -0.99 -18.64 0.32
CA LEU A 44 -1.71 -17.82 1.29
C LEU A 44 -2.10 -18.62 2.54
N GLU A 45 -2.42 -19.90 2.41
CA GLU A 45 -2.69 -20.79 3.55
C GLU A 45 -1.45 -20.96 4.43
N LEU A 46 -0.26 -21.08 3.83
CA LEU A 46 0.99 -21.08 4.58
C LEU A 46 1.23 -19.77 5.34
N LEU A 47 0.92 -18.62 4.72
CA LEU A 47 0.98 -17.33 5.41
C LEU A 47 -0.06 -17.23 6.53
N ALA A 48 -1.26 -17.75 6.32
CA ALA A 48 -2.32 -17.76 7.33
C ALA A 48 -1.94 -18.65 8.52
N ALA A 49 -1.28 -19.79 8.28
CA ALA A 49 -0.75 -20.66 9.34
C ALA A 49 0.34 -19.95 10.17
N GLU A 50 1.22 -19.19 9.54
CA GLU A 50 2.22 -18.36 10.26
C GLU A 50 1.53 -17.29 11.14
N LEU A 51 0.38 -16.77 10.71
CA LEU A 51 -0.40 -15.77 11.41
C LEU A 51 -1.39 -16.34 12.43
N GLU A 52 -1.57 -17.66 12.49
CA GLU A 52 -2.52 -18.32 13.40
C GLU A 52 -2.32 -17.92 14.88
N PRO A 53 -1.07 -17.84 15.42
CA PRO A 53 -0.87 -17.38 16.78
C PRO A 53 -1.37 -15.95 17.00
N VAL A 54 -1.16 -15.07 16.02
CA VAL A 54 -1.58 -13.66 16.08
C VAL A 54 -3.10 -13.56 16.04
N PHE A 55 -3.75 -14.35 15.18
CA PHE A 55 -5.21 -14.39 15.09
C PHE A 55 -5.85 -14.89 16.39
N ALA A 56 -5.21 -15.83 17.08
CA ALA A 56 -5.67 -16.34 18.37
C ALA A 56 -5.62 -15.29 19.49
N ASP A 57 -4.68 -14.34 19.41
CA ASP A 57 -4.52 -13.25 20.38
C ASP A 57 -5.52 -12.10 20.18
N VAL A 58 -6.27 -12.08 19.07
CA VAL A 58 -7.24 -11.01 18.78
C VAL A 58 -8.48 -11.16 19.66
N PRO A 59 -8.88 -10.12 20.42
CA PRO A 59 -10.08 -10.16 21.24
C PRO A 59 -11.36 -10.42 20.41
N LYS A 60 -12.17 -11.39 20.85
CA LYS A 60 -13.37 -11.85 20.11
C LYS A 60 -14.52 -10.84 20.12
N ASP A 61 -14.47 -9.83 20.98
CA ASP A 61 -15.42 -8.72 21.02
C ASP A 61 -15.16 -7.68 19.91
N ILE A 62 -14.08 -7.84 19.15
CA ILE A 62 -13.71 -6.97 18.03
C ILE A 62 -14.15 -7.60 16.71
N ASP A 63 -15.38 -7.28 16.28
CA ASP A 63 -15.99 -7.75 15.01
C ASP A 63 -15.46 -7.00 13.75
N ASN A 64 -14.23 -6.50 13.81
CA ASN A 64 -13.63 -5.73 12.70
C ASN A 64 -12.70 -6.57 11.84
N PHE A 65 -12.41 -7.81 12.24
CA PHE A 65 -11.44 -8.68 11.58
C PHE A 65 -12.12 -9.94 11.04
N ASP A 66 -11.76 -10.35 9.82
CA ASP A 66 -12.42 -11.46 9.12
C ASP A 66 -11.55 -12.73 9.05
N PHE A 67 -10.23 -12.61 8.84
CA PHE A 67 -9.28 -13.73 8.71
C PHE A 67 -9.72 -14.87 7.75
N VAL A 68 -10.22 -14.54 6.55
CA VAL A 68 -10.71 -15.51 5.56
C VAL A 68 -9.90 -15.47 4.25
N ILE A 69 -9.63 -16.65 3.67
CA ILE A 69 -9.07 -16.76 2.32
C ILE A 69 -10.19 -16.88 1.28
N SER A 70 -10.19 -15.99 0.28
CA SER A 70 -11.18 -16.01 -0.79
C SER A 70 -10.95 -17.15 -1.80
N SER A 71 -12.04 -17.69 -2.36
CA SER A 71 -12.05 -18.82 -3.31
C SER A 71 -11.99 -18.41 -4.79
N GLY A 72 -11.87 -17.12 -5.09
CA GLY A 72 -11.89 -16.60 -6.45
C GLY A 72 -10.63 -16.92 -7.27
N LEU A 73 -10.60 -16.49 -8.54
CA LEU A 73 -9.45 -16.66 -9.43
C LEU A 73 -8.16 -16.02 -8.90
N GLN A 74 -8.30 -14.98 -8.08
CA GLN A 74 -7.21 -14.35 -7.35
C GLN A 74 -7.51 -14.50 -5.86
N PRO A 75 -7.06 -15.58 -5.23
CA PRO A 75 -7.26 -15.77 -3.80
C PRO A 75 -6.54 -14.66 -3.03
N ARG A 76 -7.18 -14.21 -1.95
CA ARG A 76 -6.73 -13.13 -1.07
C ARG A 76 -7.04 -13.54 0.36
N LEU A 77 -6.10 -13.32 1.26
CA LEU A 77 -6.30 -13.43 2.70
C LEU A 77 -6.83 -12.09 3.22
N TRP A 78 -8.10 -12.04 3.58
CA TRP A 78 -8.72 -10.87 4.19
C TRP A 78 -8.35 -10.78 5.67
N ILE A 79 -7.92 -9.60 6.09
CA ILE A 79 -7.59 -9.29 7.48
C ILE A 79 -8.77 -8.56 8.12
N ASP A 80 -9.31 -7.58 7.41
CA ASP A 80 -10.53 -6.86 7.75
C ASP A 80 -11.28 -6.49 6.46
N ALA A 81 -12.44 -5.83 6.59
CA ALA A 81 -13.31 -5.45 5.48
C ALA A 81 -12.63 -4.62 4.36
N VAL A 82 -11.50 -3.95 4.64
CA VAL A 82 -10.80 -3.08 3.68
C VAL A 82 -9.34 -3.47 3.44
N SER A 83 -8.80 -4.45 4.16
CA SER A 83 -7.39 -4.80 4.15
C SER A 83 -7.19 -6.28 3.90
N HIS A 84 -6.30 -6.59 2.95
CA HIS A 84 -6.06 -7.96 2.54
C HIS A 84 -4.62 -8.17 2.09
N VAL A 85 -4.15 -9.41 2.19
CA VAL A 85 -2.91 -9.88 1.57
C VAL A 85 -3.23 -10.67 0.30
N GLY A 86 -2.60 -10.31 -0.80
CA GLY A 86 -2.66 -11.08 -2.04
C GLY A 86 -1.27 -11.33 -2.60
N LEU A 87 -1.18 -12.15 -3.65
CA LEU A 87 0.06 -12.29 -4.42
C LEU A 87 0.12 -11.24 -5.53
N GLY A 88 1.31 -10.69 -5.74
CA GLY A 88 1.63 -9.80 -6.85
C GLY A 88 1.54 -10.50 -8.20
N ARG A 89 1.74 -9.75 -9.29
CA ARG A 89 1.73 -10.31 -10.66
C ARG A 89 2.80 -11.38 -10.87
N ASP A 90 3.90 -11.30 -10.13
CA ASP A 90 5.01 -12.24 -10.18
C ASP A 90 4.72 -13.56 -9.42
N ARG A 91 3.57 -13.65 -8.74
CA ARG A 91 3.09 -14.85 -8.00
C ARG A 91 3.96 -15.25 -6.81
N ARG A 92 4.94 -14.44 -6.45
CA ARG A 92 5.94 -14.73 -5.41
C ARG A 92 5.91 -13.70 -4.31
N THR A 93 5.71 -12.45 -4.71
CA THR A 93 5.68 -11.31 -3.81
C THR A 93 4.31 -11.23 -3.18
N PHE A 94 4.25 -11.34 -1.86
CA PHE A 94 3.07 -10.98 -1.10
C PHE A 94 2.93 -9.46 -1.06
N ARG A 95 1.71 -8.99 -1.24
CA ARG A 95 1.36 -7.59 -1.15
C ARG A 95 0.22 -7.42 -0.17
N PHE A 96 0.50 -6.74 0.93
CA PHE A 96 -0.48 -6.32 1.91
C PHE A 96 -1.00 -4.94 1.55
N VAL A 97 -2.30 -4.83 1.31
CA VAL A 97 -2.93 -3.58 0.89
C VAL A 97 -4.13 -3.27 1.78
N ARG A 98 -4.44 -1.98 1.85
CA ARG A 98 -5.64 -1.45 2.46
C ARG A 98 -6.32 -0.47 1.51
N ASP A 99 -7.60 -0.67 1.29
CA ASP A 99 -8.43 0.26 0.54
C ASP A 99 -8.88 1.40 1.48
N THR A 100 -8.71 2.64 1.02
CA THR A 100 -9.11 3.86 1.74
C THR A 100 -9.99 4.73 0.83
N ARG A 101 -10.61 5.77 1.39
CA ARG A 101 -11.41 6.72 0.61
C ARG A 101 -10.62 7.43 -0.49
N VAL A 102 -9.31 7.59 -0.30
CA VAL A 102 -8.40 8.25 -1.26
C VAL A 102 -7.81 7.24 -2.25
N GLY A 103 -8.12 5.96 -2.10
CA GLY A 103 -7.66 4.86 -2.95
C GLY A 103 -6.93 3.78 -2.16
N ARG A 104 -6.28 2.89 -2.90
CA ARG A 104 -5.55 1.75 -2.34
C ARG A 104 -4.16 2.14 -1.88
N VAL A 105 -3.83 1.81 -0.64
CA VAL A 105 -2.49 1.98 -0.06
C VAL A 105 -1.85 0.61 0.08
N VAL A 106 -0.60 0.47 -0.37
CA VAL A 106 0.22 -0.72 -0.11
C VAL A 106 0.91 -0.52 1.22
N LEU A 107 0.59 -1.35 2.21
CA LEU A 107 1.16 -1.29 3.55
C LEU A 107 2.52 -1.99 3.60
N ALA A 108 2.64 -3.13 2.91
CA ALA A 108 3.89 -3.89 2.80
C ALA A 108 3.94 -4.73 1.52
N GLU A 109 5.13 -4.92 0.98
CA GLU A 109 5.38 -5.79 -0.17
C GLU A 109 6.69 -6.55 0.04
N SER A 110 6.64 -7.88 -0.05
CA SER A 110 7.81 -8.73 0.16
C SER A 110 7.61 -10.14 -0.39
N THR A 111 8.69 -10.78 -0.80
CA THR A 111 8.71 -12.21 -1.11
C THR A 111 8.80 -13.10 0.14
N ASP A 112 9.22 -12.52 1.26
CA ASP A 112 9.33 -13.20 2.55
C ASP A 112 7.98 -13.16 3.29
N ALA A 113 7.47 -14.34 3.64
CA ALA A 113 6.21 -14.49 4.36
C ALA A 113 6.29 -13.91 5.78
N LYS A 114 7.43 -14.08 6.47
CA LYS A 114 7.60 -13.62 7.86
C LYS A 114 7.52 -12.10 7.96
N ARG A 115 8.23 -11.41 7.07
CA ARG A 115 8.17 -9.94 6.99
C ARG A 115 6.75 -9.42 6.78
N ILE A 116 5.93 -10.16 6.04
CA ILE A 116 4.53 -9.78 5.79
C ILE A 116 3.67 -10.11 7.00
N ALA A 117 3.89 -11.26 7.63
CA ALA A 117 3.24 -11.61 8.89
C ALA A 117 3.48 -10.53 9.95
N ASP A 118 4.73 -10.09 10.15
CA ASP A 118 5.08 -9.01 11.07
C ASP A 118 4.31 -7.70 10.77
N GLN A 119 4.17 -7.35 9.49
CA GLN A 119 3.44 -6.14 9.08
C GLN A 119 1.92 -6.28 9.29
N VAL A 120 1.36 -7.47 9.08
CA VAL A 120 -0.04 -7.77 9.41
C VAL A 120 -0.26 -7.70 10.92
N THR A 121 0.64 -8.29 11.72
CA THR A 121 0.60 -8.23 13.18
C THR A 121 0.63 -6.79 13.68
N ARG A 122 1.59 -5.99 13.17
CA ARG A 122 1.70 -4.57 13.50
C ARG A 122 0.41 -3.82 13.16
N TYR A 123 -0.16 -4.09 11.99
CA TYR A 123 -1.40 -3.47 11.55
C TYR A 123 -2.60 -3.81 12.45
N ILE A 124 -2.74 -5.09 12.84
CA ILE A 124 -3.79 -5.54 13.76
C ILE A 124 -3.63 -4.84 15.11
N ALA A 125 -2.42 -4.80 15.65
CA ALA A 125 -2.13 -4.12 16.91
C ALA A 125 -2.48 -2.62 16.85
N GLU A 126 -2.05 -1.92 15.80
CA GLU A 126 -2.40 -0.51 15.57
C GLU A 126 -3.92 -0.31 15.54
N ARG A 127 -4.66 -1.19 14.84
CA ARG A 127 -6.12 -1.08 14.72
C ARG A 127 -6.84 -1.33 16.04
N ILE A 128 -6.38 -2.26 16.86
CA ILE A 128 -6.93 -2.52 18.19
C ILE A 128 -6.73 -1.29 19.10
N VAL A 129 -5.52 -0.71 19.09
CA VAL A 129 -5.20 0.48 19.88
C VAL A 129 -6.01 1.68 19.42
N GLU A 130 -6.12 1.92 18.12
CA GLU A 130 -6.94 3.01 17.55
C GLU A 130 -8.40 2.89 18.02
N ARG A 131 -8.97 1.67 18.01
CA ARG A 131 -10.34 1.44 18.51
C ARG A 131 -10.46 1.75 19.99
N GLN A 132 -9.50 1.31 20.81
CA GLN A 132 -9.50 1.59 22.26
C GLN A 132 -9.46 3.10 22.52
N GLN A 133 -8.57 3.82 21.85
CA GLN A 133 -8.47 5.29 21.98
C GLN A 133 -9.76 6.01 21.58
N MET A 134 -10.42 5.56 20.50
CA MET A 134 -11.72 6.11 20.09
C MET A 134 -12.83 5.88 21.13
N MET A 135 -12.83 4.71 21.78
CA MET A 135 -13.80 4.38 22.83
C MET A 135 -13.53 5.15 24.13
N GLU A 136 -12.26 5.43 24.43
CA GLU A 136 -11.81 6.17 25.61
C GLU A 136 -11.84 7.70 25.43
N GLY A 137 -12.21 8.20 24.24
CA GLY A 137 -12.41 9.63 23.95
C GLY A 137 -11.16 10.40 23.52
N GLY A 138 -10.06 9.72 23.21
CA GLY A 138 -8.82 10.33 22.74
C GLY A 138 -8.76 10.41 21.22
N ALA A 139 -9.27 11.51 20.63
CA ALA A 139 -9.05 11.82 19.22
C ALA A 139 -7.86 12.77 19.05
N GLU A 140 -6.66 12.22 18.82
CA GLU A 140 -5.56 12.92 18.14
C GLU A 140 -5.16 12.05 16.93
N PRO A 141 -5.41 12.47 15.68
CA PRO A 141 -5.06 11.67 14.51
C PRO A 141 -3.54 11.68 14.31
N ALA A 142 -2.85 10.66 14.83
CA ALA A 142 -1.44 10.41 14.55
C ALA A 142 -1.27 9.83 13.13
N LEU A 143 -1.43 10.68 12.12
CA LEU A 143 -0.75 10.53 10.83
C LEU A 143 0.77 10.76 11.03
N ALA A 144 1.42 9.91 11.80
CA ALA A 144 2.86 9.95 12.05
C ALA A 144 3.35 8.57 12.49
N GLY A 145 3.58 7.64 11.57
CA GLY A 145 4.02 6.32 12.03
C GLY A 145 4.33 5.20 11.04
N PHE A 146 4.30 5.38 9.72
CA PHE A 146 4.91 4.38 8.81
C PHE A 146 6.41 4.62 8.58
N ALA A 147 7.07 5.38 9.47
CA ALA A 147 8.51 5.62 9.41
C ALA A 147 9.17 5.58 10.81
N ARG A 148 9.52 4.36 11.26
CA ARG A 148 10.76 3.96 11.99
C ARG A 148 10.55 2.55 12.59
N GLY A 149 11.56 1.68 12.70
CA GLY A 149 12.99 1.97 12.81
C GLY A 149 13.90 1.32 11.76
N PRO A 150 15.11 1.86 11.58
CA PRO A 150 16.17 1.19 10.85
C PRO A 150 16.66 0.01 11.69
N VAL A 151 16.80 -1.14 11.04
CA VAL A 151 17.47 -2.31 11.58
C VAL A 151 18.90 -1.90 11.95
N ALA A 152 19.26 -2.05 13.23
CA ALA A 152 20.63 -1.97 13.67
C ALA A 152 21.33 -3.28 13.27
N ASP A 153 22.26 -3.21 12.32
CA ASP A 153 23.55 -3.91 12.34
C ASP A 153 24.30 -3.69 11.02
N ALA A 154 25.21 -2.70 11.02
CA ALA A 154 26.52 -2.69 10.35
C ALA A 154 27.16 -1.30 10.49
N GLU A 155 28.44 -1.29 10.89
CA GLU A 155 29.31 -0.13 11.15
C GLU A 155 29.47 0.88 9.99
N PRO A 156 29.98 2.11 10.27
CA PRO A 156 29.73 3.31 9.48
C PRO A 156 30.74 3.56 8.35
N PRO A 157 30.36 4.37 7.34
CA PRO A 157 31.26 5.47 6.99
C PRO A 157 30.56 6.82 6.82
N LEU A 158 31.05 7.79 7.59
CA LEU A 158 31.30 9.20 7.28
C LEU A 158 30.74 9.75 5.94
N ARG A 159 29.68 10.56 6.02
CA ARG A 159 29.68 11.91 5.41
C ARG A 159 28.53 12.77 5.93
N HIS A 160 28.88 13.75 6.76
CA HIS A 160 28.03 14.90 7.05
C HIS A 160 27.70 15.64 5.75
N ARG A 161 26.42 15.63 5.36
CA ARG A 161 25.84 16.72 4.57
C ARG A 161 25.15 17.67 5.54
N PRO A 162 25.42 18.99 5.51
CA PRO A 162 24.62 19.92 6.28
C PRO A 162 23.20 19.94 5.71
N ALA A 163 22.23 19.62 6.56
CA ALA A 163 20.83 19.84 6.29
C ALA A 163 20.60 21.36 6.24
N LEU A 164 20.23 21.87 5.07
CA LEU A 164 19.69 23.22 4.94
C LEU A 164 18.41 23.31 5.80
N PRO A 165 18.34 24.21 6.80
CA PRO A 165 17.12 24.38 7.58
C PRO A 165 16.01 24.96 6.69
N GLY A 166 14.81 24.41 6.91
CA GLY A 166 13.61 24.73 6.18
C GLY A 166 13.31 26.23 6.12
N ILE A 167 12.90 26.66 4.94
CA ILE A 167 12.37 27.98 4.64
C ILE A 167 11.05 28.14 5.40
N MET A 168 11.15 28.59 6.65
CA MET A 168 10.08 29.09 7.51
C MET A 168 10.55 30.39 8.15
N ALA A 169 10.83 31.39 7.30
CA ALA A 169 11.18 32.75 7.70
C ALA A 169 10.43 33.80 6.87
N GLY A 170 9.16 33.52 6.55
CA GLY A 170 8.31 34.41 5.74
C GLY A 170 7.73 35.61 6.49
N PHE A 171 7.77 35.64 7.82
CA PHE A 171 7.17 36.72 8.63
C PHE A 171 8.17 37.71 9.25
N GLY A 172 9.47 37.38 9.30
CA GLY A 172 10.51 38.27 9.86
C GLY A 172 11.07 39.30 8.88
N LEU A 173 11.13 38.96 7.58
CA LEU A 173 11.74 39.82 6.56
C LEU A 173 10.85 41.03 6.18
N LEU A 174 9.53 40.92 6.37
CA LEU A 174 8.57 41.96 6.01
C LEU A 174 8.55 43.11 7.03
N VAL A 175 8.77 42.82 8.32
CA VAL A 175 8.87 43.83 9.39
C VAL A 175 10.22 44.56 9.34
N ALA A 176 11.31 43.85 9.03
CA ALA A 176 12.64 44.46 8.90
C ALA A 176 12.74 45.40 7.68
N GLY A 177 12.09 45.08 6.56
CA GLY A 177 12.05 45.95 5.37
C GLY A 177 11.27 47.25 5.58
N ALA A 178 10.14 47.21 6.29
CA ALA A 178 9.31 48.39 6.55
C ALA A 178 10.02 49.43 7.44
N ALA A 179 10.78 48.98 8.44
CA ALA A 179 11.52 49.88 9.34
C ALA A 179 12.63 50.66 8.61
N ILE A 180 13.35 50.00 7.69
CA ILE A 180 14.40 50.65 6.90
C ILE A 180 13.80 51.69 5.93
N GLY A 181 12.67 51.37 5.30
CA GLY A 181 11.96 52.31 4.42
C GLY A 181 11.51 53.58 5.15
N ILE A 182 10.96 53.45 6.36
CA ILE A 182 10.52 54.60 7.18
C ILE A 182 11.73 55.47 7.59
N ALA A 183 12.84 54.85 8.00
CA ALA A 183 14.04 55.58 8.39
C ALA A 183 14.64 56.38 7.23
N VAL A 184 14.73 55.79 6.04
CA VAL A 184 15.22 56.49 4.83
C VAL A 184 14.28 57.64 4.46
N MET A 185 12.96 57.44 4.53
CA MET A 185 11.99 58.48 4.22
C MET A 185 12.06 59.65 5.22
N ALA A 186 12.26 59.38 6.51
CA ALA A 186 12.42 60.40 7.54
C ALA A 186 13.70 61.24 7.33
N VAL A 187 14.82 60.59 6.97
CA VAL A 187 16.09 61.28 6.68
C VAL A 187 15.95 62.15 5.42
N LEU A 188 15.35 61.63 4.35
CA LEU A 188 15.14 62.40 3.12
C LEU A 188 14.17 63.57 3.33
N TYR A 189 13.14 63.39 4.15
CA TYR A 189 12.22 64.47 4.52
C TYR A 189 12.94 65.57 5.32
N TRP A 190 13.78 65.19 6.29
CA TRP A 190 14.58 66.14 7.06
C TRP A 190 15.59 66.89 6.18
N LEU A 191 16.25 66.19 5.26
CA LEU A 191 17.20 66.79 4.32
C LEU A 191 16.50 67.75 3.35
N ARG A 192 15.27 67.42 2.91
CA ARG A 192 14.45 68.28 2.06
C ARG A 192 13.99 69.54 2.80
N LEU A 193 13.59 69.41 4.06
CA LEU A 193 13.20 70.56 4.90
C LEU A 193 14.39 71.51 5.13
N ALA A 194 15.56 70.97 5.45
CA ALA A 194 16.80 71.74 5.60
C ALA A 194 17.20 72.48 4.30
N ALA A 195 16.97 71.84 3.13
CA ALA A 195 17.25 72.46 1.84
C ALA A 195 16.23 73.55 1.44
N THR A 196 15.02 73.55 2.01
CA THR A 196 13.97 74.55 1.73
C THR A 196 14.01 75.80 2.62
N GLY A 197 14.97 75.91 3.56
CA GLY A 197 15.21 77.14 4.31
C GLY A 197 14.03 77.58 5.20
N ILE A 198 13.26 76.64 5.74
CA ILE A 198 12.16 76.91 6.67
C ILE A 198 12.51 76.26 8.00
N ILE A 199 12.94 77.13 8.92
CA ILE A 199 13.28 76.99 10.36
C ILE A 199 14.78 77.24 10.61
N PRO A 200 15.13 78.23 11.46
CA PRO A 200 16.49 78.74 11.67
C PRO A 200 17.46 77.75 12.33
#